data_AF-A0A067EWZ8-F1
#
_entry.id   AF-A0A067EWZ8-F1
#
_cell.length_a   1.000
_cell.length_b   1.000
_cell.length_c   1.000
_cell.angle_alpha   90.00
_cell.angle_beta   90.00
_cell.angle_gamma   90.00
#
_symmetry.space_group_name_H-M   'P 1'
#
loop_
_entity.id
_entity.type
_entity.pdbx_description
1 polymer ?
#
loop_
_entity_poly.entity_id
_entity_poly.type
_entity_poly.pdbx_seq_one_letter_code
_entity_poly.pdbx_strand_id
1 'polypeptide(L)'
;MGQDNFTPLKRSSTGAAAGGVLPTTNAASAANGRTGRGAMPRGRQIQKTFNNIKITILCGFVTILVLRGTIGVNFSSPDEETINQQLIEEANRVLAEIRSDVDPDDPDEPSDSETNPNATYSLGPKISSWDLDRKAWLSHNAEFPSHVDGKPKILLVTGSTPKPCDNPIGDHYLLKSVKNKIDYCRLHGIEIIYNMAHLDKELSGYWAKLPLLRKLMLSHPEIEWIWWMDSDAMFTDMVFELPMDKYKDYNLVVHGYHDLMFIQKSWIALNTGSFLFRNCQWSLDLLDAWAPYGPKGVIRDEAGKIMTAYLKGRPAFEADDQSALIYLLLTQKDKWIDKVFIESEFYLHGYWVGLVDRYEEMMEKYHPGLGDERWPFVTHFVGCKPCGSYGDYPVERCLKSMERAFNFADNQVIKLYGFGHRGLLSPKIKRIRNDTTAPLEFVDQFRHSVTDKSGSQN
;
A
#
# COMPACT_ATOMS: atom_id res chain seq x y z
N MET A 1 58.41 -24.43 33.56
CA MET A 1 59.71 -25.12 33.34
C MET A 1 59.66 -25.78 31.96
N GLY A 2 60.68 -25.53 31.13
CA GLY A 2 60.90 -26.19 29.84
C GLY A 2 60.60 -25.34 28.62
N GLN A 3 61.60 -24.59 28.17
CA GLN A 3 61.66 -23.74 26.98
C GLN A 3 62.48 -24.45 25.87
N ASP A 4 62.40 -23.94 24.63
CA ASP A 4 63.38 -24.06 23.51
C ASP A 4 63.34 -25.34 22.61
N ASN A 5 63.57 -25.32 21.29
CA ASN A 5 63.85 -24.24 20.32
C ASN A 5 63.66 -24.69 18.85
N PHE A 6 63.58 -23.66 18.01
CA PHE A 6 63.45 -23.45 16.57
C PHE A 6 64.37 -24.19 15.53
N THR A 7 63.76 -24.59 14.38
CA THR A 7 64.16 -24.46 12.93
C THR A 7 65.46 -25.11 12.36
N PRO A 8 65.75 -25.08 11.01
CA PRO A 8 64.92 -24.91 9.79
C PRO A 8 65.23 -25.94 8.65
N LEU A 9 64.44 -25.97 7.58
CA LEU A 9 64.85 -26.50 6.27
C LEU A 9 64.52 -25.49 5.16
N LYS A 10 65.57 -25.03 4.45
CA LYS A 10 65.52 -24.11 3.32
C LYS A 10 66.55 -24.59 2.28
N ARG A 11 66.11 -24.77 1.03
CA ARG A 11 66.86 -24.53 -0.23
C ARG A 11 65.87 -24.70 -1.39
N SER A 12 65.44 -23.61 -2.02
CA SER A 12 66.06 -22.91 -3.19
C SER A 12 65.66 -23.60 -4.50
N SER A 13 65.31 -22.95 -5.61
CA SER A 13 65.22 -21.53 -6.01
C SER A 13 64.75 -21.50 -7.49
N THR A 14 64.42 -20.29 -7.98
CA THR A 14 64.16 -19.86 -9.38
C THR A 14 62.72 -20.08 -9.88
N GLY A 15 61.98 -19.09 -10.38
CA GLY A 15 62.20 -17.65 -10.57
C GLY A 15 61.23 -17.12 -11.63
N ALA A 16 60.53 -16.01 -11.32
CA ALA A 16 59.87 -15.03 -12.23
C ALA A 16 58.75 -15.54 -13.17
N ALA A 17 57.72 -14.80 -13.56
CA ALA A 17 57.11 -13.53 -13.19
C ALA A 17 55.79 -13.43 -14.01
N ALA A 18 54.80 -12.74 -13.45
CA ALA A 18 53.82 -11.86 -14.09
C ALA A 18 53.01 -12.28 -15.34
N GLY A 19 51.72 -11.95 -15.28
CA GLY A 19 50.97 -11.46 -16.44
C GLY A 19 49.70 -12.23 -16.74
N GLY A 20 48.54 -11.63 -16.45
CA GLY A 20 47.26 -12.16 -16.87
C GLY A 20 47.02 -12.04 -18.38
N VAL A 21 45.91 -12.64 -18.84
CA VAL A 21 44.94 -12.13 -19.83
C VAL A 21 44.06 -13.29 -20.32
N LEU A 22 42.75 -13.03 -20.38
CA LEU A 22 41.68 -13.87 -20.95
C LEU A 22 41.93 -14.22 -22.43
N PRO A 23 41.51 -15.41 -22.90
CA PRO A 23 41.54 -15.71 -24.33
C PRO A 23 40.24 -15.26 -25.02
N THR A 24 40.39 -14.50 -26.11
CA THR A 24 39.43 -14.41 -27.21
C THR A 24 39.89 -15.33 -28.32
N THR A 25 38.98 -16.10 -28.91
CA THR A 25 39.19 -16.76 -30.21
C THR A 25 38.14 -16.30 -31.20
N ASN A 26 38.66 -15.94 -32.37
CA ASN A 26 38.00 -15.44 -33.56
C ASN A 26 37.60 -16.58 -34.51
N ALA A 27 36.78 -16.17 -35.49
CA ALA A 27 36.72 -16.63 -36.89
C ALA A 27 35.85 -17.86 -37.19
N ALA A 28 35.14 -17.97 -38.32
CA ALA A 28 34.75 -17.07 -39.40
C ALA A 28 33.86 -17.85 -40.40
N SER A 29 33.26 -17.12 -41.35
CA SER A 29 32.76 -17.48 -42.70
C SER A 29 31.23 -17.48 -42.84
N ALA A 30 30.61 -16.45 -43.47
CA ALA A 30 30.47 -16.14 -44.92
C ALA A 30 29.08 -16.62 -45.43
N ALA A 31 28.28 -15.94 -46.26
CA ALA A 31 28.32 -14.67 -46.98
C ALA A 31 26.90 -14.31 -47.52
N ASN A 32 26.77 -13.08 -48.06
CA ASN A 32 25.72 -12.49 -48.93
C ASN A 32 24.45 -11.89 -48.26
N GLY A 33 24.05 -10.64 -48.49
CA GLY A 33 24.56 -9.57 -49.35
C GLY A 33 23.78 -8.24 -49.20
N ARG A 34 24.42 -7.11 -49.61
CA ARG A 34 23.91 -5.78 -50.09
C ARG A 34 22.71 -5.13 -49.34
N THR A 35 22.67 -3.86 -48.93
CA THR A 35 23.30 -2.58 -49.32
C THR A 35 22.80 -1.50 -48.35
N GLY A 36 23.61 -0.49 -48.00
CA GLY A 36 23.12 0.72 -47.33
C GLY A 36 24.21 1.51 -46.59
N ARG A 37 24.93 2.40 -47.30
CA ARG A 37 25.85 3.38 -46.71
C ARG A 37 25.05 4.52 -46.06
N GLY A 38 25.27 4.75 -44.77
CA GLY A 38 24.95 6.00 -44.08
C GLY A 38 26.07 6.32 -43.09
N ALA A 39 26.87 7.34 -43.39
CA ALA A 39 27.97 7.79 -42.53
C ALA A 39 27.42 8.44 -41.26
N MET A 40 27.89 8.00 -40.08
CA MET A 40 27.58 8.67 -38.81
C MET A 40 28.49 9.92 -38.62
N PRO A 41 27.96 11.06 -38.16
CA PRO A 41 28.75 12.26 -37.94
C PRO A 41 29.62 12.18 -36.68
N ARG A 42 30.83 12.76 -36.78
CA ARG A 42 31.91 12.86 -35.77
C ARG A 42 31.54 13.49 -34.41
N GLY A 43 30.29 13.86 -34.15
CA GLY A 43 29.83 14.49 -32.89
C GLY A 43 29.56 13.51 -31.73
N ARG A 44 29.23 12.24 -32.02
CA ARG A 44 28.86 11.24 -30.99
C ARG A 44 30.04 10.66 -30.20
N GLN A 45 31.27 10.88 -30.65
CA GLN A 45 32.46 10.34 -29.98
C GLN A 45 32.96 11.25 -28.86
N ILE A 46 32.72 12.57 -28.94
CA ILE A 46 33.11 13.56 -27.93
C ILE A 46 32.20 13.47 -26.69
N GLN A 47 30.92 13.18 -26.88
CA GLN A 47 29.93 13.10 -25.80
C GLN A 47 30.13 11.85 -24.91
N LYS A 48 30.64 10.74 -25.47
CA LYS A 48 31.05 9.56 -24.67
C LYS A 48 32.29 9.86 -23.80
N THR A 49 33.25 10.63 -24.31
CA THR A 49 34.45 11.00 -23.55
C THR A 49 34.12 11.91 -22.36
N PHE A 50 33.20 12.86 -22.54
CA PHE A 50 32.74 13.72 -21.44
C PHE A 50 31.94 12.96 -20.38
N ASN A 51 31.09 12.01 -20.76
CA ASN A 51 30.36 11.18 -19.78
C ASN A 51 31.29 10.25 -19.00
N ASN A 52 32.35 9.72 -19.63
CA ASN A 52 33.33 8.89 -18.94
C ASN A 52 34.19 9.70 -17.94
N ILE A 53 34.51 10.96 -18.24
CA ILE A 53 35.20 11.87 -17.32
C ILE A 53 34.30 12.22 -16.12
N LYS A 54 33.02 12.50 -16.34
CA LYS A 54 32.04 12.75 -15.26
C LYS A 54 31.89 11.54 -14.32
N ILE A 55 31.82 10.33 -14.88
CA ILE A 55 31.77 9.09 -14.09
C ILE A 55 33.06 8.90 -13.28
N THR A 56 34.22 9.21 -13.86
CA THR A 56 35.52 9.07 -13.18
C THR A 56 35.65 10.05 -12.00
N ILE A 57 35.17 11.29 -12.17
CA ILE A 57 35.13 12.30 -11.10
C ILE A 57 34.17 11.85 -9.99
N LEU A 58 32.98 11.35 -10.34
CA LEU A 58 31.99 10.83 -9.40
C LEU A 58 32.56 9.64 -8.60
N CYS A 59 33.19 8.67 -9.28
CA CYS A 59 33.85 7.54 -8.63
C CYS A 59 34.99 7.98 -7.71
N GLY A 60 35.78 8.99 -8.11
CA GLY A 60 36.80 9.59 -7.24
C GLY A 60 36.21 10.22 -5.98
N PHE A 61 35.10 10.95 -6.11
CA PHE A 61 34.41 11.61 -4.99
C PHE A 61 33.81 10.59 -4.00
N VAL A 62 33.15 9.55 -4.52
CA VAL A 62 32.61 8.44 -3.71
C VAL A 62 33.74 7.71 -2.98
N THR A 63 34.87 7.48 -3.63
CA THR A 63 36.03 6.81 -3.00
C THR A 63 36.62 7.65 -1.86
N ILE A 64 36.69 8.99 -2.02
CA ILE A 64 37.13 9.91 -0.96
C ILE A 64 36.14 9.92 0.21
N LEU A 65 34.83 9.92 -0.06
CA LEU A 65 33.79 9.84 0.97
C LEU A 65 33.83 8.52 1.75
N VAL A 66 34.03 7.40 1.05
CA VAL A 66 34.18 6.07 1.67
C VAL A 66 35.47 6.00 2.50
N LEU A 67 36.59 6.52 1.99
CA LEU A 67 37.86 6.57 2.72
C LEU A 67 37.79 7.48 3.96
N ARG A 68 37.07 8.60 3.89
CA ARG A 68 36.78 9.48 5.04
C ARG A 68 35.82 8.83 6.04
N GLY A 69 34.89 7.99 5.59
CA GLY A 69 34.00 7.22 6.46
C GLY A 69 34.69 6.08 7.20
N THR A 70 35.76 5.51 6.63
CA THR A 70 36.52 4.40 7.25
C THR A 70 37.62 4.84 8.22
N ILE A 71 38.03 6.11 8.20
CA ILE A 71 38.99 6.67 9.16
C ILE A 71 38.22 7.59 10.11
N GLY A 72 37.75 7.01 11.22
CA GLY A 72 37.03 7.74 12.26
C GLY A 72 37.89 8.87 12.84
N VAL A 73 37.65 10.10 12.39
CA VAL A 73 38.16 11.31 13.04
C VAL A 73 36.95 12.08 13.56
N ASN A 74 36.83 12.08 14.88
CA ASN A 74 35.76 12.72 15.62
C ASN A 74 35.98 14.25 15.60
N PHE A 75 35.21 14.97 14.80
CA PHE A 75 35.06 16.43 14.89
C PHE A 75 33.58 16.76 14.95
N SER A 76 33.08 16.98 16.16
CA SER A 76 31.86 17.74 16.40
C SER A 76 32.06 19.16 15.83
N SER A 77 31.34 19.50 14.76
CA SER A 77 31.32 20.82 14.14
C SER A 77 29.89 21.22 13.72
N PRO A 78 29.62 22.52 13.49
CA PRO A 78 28.28 23.10 13.30
C PRO A 78 27.59 22.73 11.98
N ASP A 79 28.11 21.75 11.26
CA ASP A 79 27.79 21.48 9.84
C ASP A 79 26.53 20.62 9.63
N GLU A 80 25.97 20.00 10.67
CA GLU A 80 24.74 19.20 10.54
C GLU A 80 23.54 20.03 10.07
N GLU A 81 23.45 21.29 10.51
CA GLU A 81 22.33 22.17 10.16
C GLU A 81 22.41 22.63 8.70
N THR A 82 23.62 22.93 8.22
CA THR A 82 23.89 23.30 6.82
C THR A 82 23.72 22.12 5.86
N ILE A 83 24.16 20.92 6.24
CA ILE A 83 23.97 19.69 5.46
C ILE A 83 22.47 19.35 5.37
N ASN A 84 21.73 19.49 6.47
CA ASN A 84 20.27 19.30 6.45
C ASN A 84 19.56 20.30 5.54
N GLN A 85 19.98 21.58 5.54
CA GLN A 85 19.43 22.58 4.62
C GLN A 85 19.72 22.23 3.15
N GLN A 86 20.94 21.80 2.83
CA GLN A 86 21.29 21.37 1.48
C GLN A 86 20.50 20.14 1.02
N LEU A 87 20.27 19.17 1.91
CA LEU A 87 19.45 17.99 1.62
C LEU A 87 17.98 18.36 1.40
N ILE A 88 17.44 19.31 2.17
CA ILE A 88 16.08 19.84 1.98
C ILE A 88 15.96 20.58 0.65
N GLU A 89 16.94 21.39 0.28
CA GLU A 89 16.95 22.14 -0.97
C GLU A 89 17.08 21.20 -2.18
N GLU A 90 17.95 20.19 -2.11
CA GLU A 90 18.05 19.12 -3.12
C GLU A 90 16.77 18.31 -3.23
N ALA A 91 16.15 17.93 -2.10
CA ALA A 91 14.86 17.22 -2.11
C ALA A 91 13.75 18.07 -2.75
N ASN A 92 13.69 19.37 -2.43
CA ASN A 92 12.76 20.30 -3.05
C ASN A 92 13.04 20.49 -4.55
N ARG A 93 14.30 20.49 -4.97
CA ARG A 93 14.67 20.55 -6.39
C ARG A 93 14.24 19.28 -7.13
N VAL A 94 14.48 18.09 -6.57
CA VAL A 94 14.02 16.83 -7.14
C VAL A 94 12.49 16.76 -7.20
N LEU A 95 11.80 17.22 -6.16
CA LEU A 95 10.34 17.34 -6.17
C LEU A 95 9.85 18.32 -7.24
N ALA A 96 10.54 19.44 -7.44
CA ALA A 96 10.23 20.40 -8.49
C ALA A 96 10.49 19.82 -9.90
N GLU A 97 11.55 19.03 -10.07
CA GLU A 97 11.88 18.34 -11.33
C GLU A 97 10.82 17.29 -11.67
N ILE A 98 10.41 16.46 -10.69
CA ILE A 98 9.28 15.51 -10.81
C ILE A 98 7.97 16.24 -11.15
N ARG A 99 7.74 17.42 -10.56
CA ARG A 99 6.57 18.26 -10.86
C ARG A 99 6.68 18.98 -12.20
N SER A 100 7.87 19.08 -12.80
CA SER A 100 8.13 19.79 -14.06
C SER A 100 8.11 18.90 -15.30
N ASP A 101 8.13 17.57 -15.13
CA ASP A 101 7.82 16.58 -16.19
C ASP A 101 6.31 16.58 -16.55
N VAL A 102 5.70 17.77 -16.57
CA VAL A 102 4.46 18.03 -17.29
C VAL A 102 4.86 18.12 -18.74
N ASP A 103 4.59 17.06 -19.49
CA ASP A 103 4.69 17.07 -20.93
C ASP A 103 3.76 18.19 -21.44
N PRO A 104 4.25 19.20 -22.19
CA PRO A 104 3.37 20.26 -22.73
C PRO A 104 2.35 19.73 -23.74
N ASP A 105 2.48 18.46 -24.18
CA ASP A 105 1.48 17.73 -24.94
C ASP A 105 0.62 16.75 -24.07
N ASP A 106 0.89 16.62 -22.76
CA ASP A 106 -0.06 16.05 -21.80
C ASP A 106 -1.10 17.14 -21.53
N PRO A 107 -2.37 16.93 -21.90
CA PRO A 107 -3.38 17.96 -21.75
C PRO A 107 -3.56 18.26 -20.26
N ASP A 108 -2.88 19.31 -19.79
CA ASP A 108 -3.42 20.20 -18.77
C ASP A 108 -4.91 20.33 -19.06
N GLU A 109 -5.71 19.96 -18.05
CA GLU A 109 -7.16 19.76 -18.09
C GLU A 109 -7.80 20.30 -19.38
N PRO A 110 -8.16 19.43 -20.36
CA PRO A 110 -8.97 19.90 -21.46
C PRO A 110 -10.24 20.43 -20.81
N SER A 111 -10.47 21.74 -20.99
CA SER A 111 -11.62 22.52 -20.52
C SER A 111 -12.79 21.63 -20.18
N ASP A 112 -13.26 21.64 -18.91
CA ASP A 112 -14.43 20.92 -18.42
C ASP A 112 -15.26 20.41 -19.58
N SER A 113 -14.97 19.18 -20.05
CA SER A 113 -15.67 18.65 -21.20
C SER A 113 -17.09 18.55 -20.71
N GLU A 114 -17.96 19.47 -21.14
CA GLU A 114 -19.32 19.64 -20.62
C GLU A 114 -19.95 18.26 -20.54
N THR A 115 -19.95 17.68 -19.34
CA THR A 115 -20.53 16.37 -19.13
C THR A 115 -21.99 16.57 -19.46
N ASN A 116 -22.45 16.05 -20.59
CA ASN A 116 -23.81 16.25 -21.02
C ASN A 116 -24.72 15.79 -19.87
N PRO A 117 -25.43 16.69 -19.18
CA PRO A 117 -26.18 16.32 -17.98
C PRO A 117 -27.33 15.35 -18.29
N ASN A 118 -27.64 15.16 -19.58
CA ASN A 118 -28.61 14.17 -20.06
C ASN A 118 -28.00 12.79 -20.36
N ALA A 119 -26.67 12.65 -20.38
CA ALA A 119 -26.02 11.35 -20.57
C ALA A 119 -25.89 10.63 -19.23
N THR A 120 -26.51 9.45 -19.12
CA THR A 120 -26.40 8.63 -17.91
C THR A 120 -25.00 8.01 -17.82
N TYR A 121 -24.26 8.30 -16.75
CA TYR A 121 -22.95 7.70 -16.50
C TYR A 121 -23.04 6.16 -16.39
N SER A 122 -22.01 5.46 -16.87
CA SER A 122 -21.91 4.00 -16.78
C SER A 122 -20.45 3.57 -16.56
N LEU A 123 -20.22 2.62 -15.65
CA LEU A 123 -18.91 2.02 -15.40
C LEU A 123 -18.42 1.10 -16.54
N GLY A 124 -19.25 0.87 -17.55
CA GLY A 124 -18.96 0.05 -18.71
C GLY A 124 -20.18 -0.75 -19.19
N PRO A 125 -20.04 -1.54 -20.27
CA PRO A 125 -21.15 -2.32 -20.81
C PRO A 125 -21.80 -3.22 -19.76
N LYS A 126 -23.13 -3.31 -19.79
CA LYS A 126 -23.88 -4.12 -18.83
C LYS A 126 -23.54 -5.60 -19.01
N ILE A 127 -23.16 -6.25 -17.91
CA ILE A 127 -22.95 -7.70 -17.83
C ILE A 127 -24.08 -8.27 -16.98
N SER A 128 -24.68 -9.37 -17.43
CA SER A 128 -25.79 -10.05 -16.73
C SER A 128 -25.55 -11.55 -16.51
N SER A 129 -24.42 -12.07 -16.99
CA SER A 129 -24.04 -13.49 -16.97
C SER A 129 -22.80 -13.76 -16.12
N TRP A 130 -22.32 -12.80 -15.31
CA TRP A 130 -20.98 -12.87 -14.72
C TRP A 130 -20.75 -14.12 -13.86
N ASP A 131 -21.74 -14.55 -13.07
CA ASP A 131 -21.60 -15.76 -12.26
C ASP A 131 -21.43 -17.03 -13.10
N LEU A 132 -22.11 -17.10 -14.25
CA LEU A 132 -21.99 -18.21 -15.21
C LEU A 132 -20.63 -18.18 -15.91
N ASP A 133 -20.23 -17.00 -16.36
CA ASP A 133 -18.95 -16.79 -17.06
C ASP A 133 -17.77 -17.09 -16.13
N ARG A 134 -17.81 -16.60 -14.89
CA ARG A 134 -16.80 -16.86 -13.85
C ARG A 134 -16.73 -18.34 -13.50
N LYS A 135 -17.88 -19.00 -13.33
CA LYS A 135 -17.93 -20.46 -13.08
C LYS A 135 -17.33 -21.26 -14.24
N ALA A 136 -17.66 -20.89 -15.48
CA ALA A 136 -17.09 -21.52 -16.66
C ALA A 136 -15.57 -21.31 -16.71
N TRP A 137 -15.09 -20.10 -16.45
CA TRP A 137 -13.65 -19.81 -16.40
C TRP A 137 -12.93 -20.64 -15.33
N LEU A 138 -13.44 -20.70 -14.10
CA LEU A 138 -12.86 -21.48 -13.01
C LEU A 138 -12.78 -22.98 -13.34
N SER A 139 -13.77 -23.52 -14.07
CA SER A 139 -13.75 -24.92 -14.48
C SER A 139 -12.69 -25.25 -15.54
N HIS A 140 -12.27 -24.25 -16.33
CA HIS A 140 -11.24 -24.41 -17.38
C HIS A 140 -9.82 -24.06 -16.89
N ASN A 141 -9.68 -23.37 -15.75
CA ASN A 141 -8.41 -22.85 -15.23
C ASN A 141 -8.20 -23.33 -13.78
N ALA A 142 -8.08 -24.65 -13.59
CA ALA A 142 -8.00 -25.28 -12.27
C ALA A 142 -6.74 -24.88 -11.46
N GLU A 143 -5.71 -24.38 -12.14
CA GLU A 143 -4.48 -23.84 -11.55
C GLU A 143 -4.67 -22.48 -10.87
N PHE A 144 -5.81 -21.81 -11.10
CA PHE A 144 -6.20 -20.57 -10.44
C PHE A 144 -7.50 -20.76 -9.63
N PRO A 145 -7.47 -21.56 -8.55
CA PRO A 145 -8.67 -21.82 -7.76
C PRO A 145 -9.11 -20.57 -6.98
N SER A 146 -10.42 -20.41 -6.78
CA SER A 146 -10.95 -19.33 -5.95
C SER A 146 -10.79 -19.54 -4.45
N HIS A 147 -10.38 -20.73 -4.05
CA HIS A 147 -10.10 -21.10 -2.67
C HIS A 147 -8.80 -21.90 -2.59
N VAL A 148 -7.98 -21.61 -1.59
CA VAL A 148 -6.71 -22.30 -1.30
C VAL A 148 -6.76 -22.77 0.16
N ASP A 149 -6.52 -24.06 0.40
CA ASP A 149 -6.57 -24.67 1.73
C ASP A 149 -7.88 -24.37 2.51
N GLY A 150 -9.01 -24.34 1.79
CA GLY A 150 -10.32 -24.05 2.36
C GLY A 150 -10.58 -22.55 2.63
N LYS A 151 -9.60 -21.67 2.43
CA LYS A 151 -9.74 -20.22 2.56
C LYS A 151 -10.03 -19.58 1.20
N PRO A 152 -10.94 -18.60 1.09
CA PRO A 152 -11.17 -17.91 -0.17
C PRO A 152 -9.97 -17.04 -0.55
N LYS A 153 -9.66 -16.92 -1.84
CA LYS A 153 -8.65 -15.97 -2.34
C LYS A 153 -9.14 -14.54 -2.14
N ILE A 154 -8.30 -13.73 -1.49
CA ILE A 154 -8.55 -12.31 -1.23
C ILE A 154 -7.52 -11.47 -1.99
N LEU A 155 -8.00 -10.41 -2.65
CA LEU A 155 -7.18 -9.36 -3.24
C LEU A 155 -7.39 -8.07 -2.47
N LEU A 156 -6.38 -7.61 -1.73
CA LEU A 156 -6.39 -6.29 -1.09
C LEU A 156 -6.07 -5.21 -2.13
N VAL A 157 -6.92 -4.19 -2.18
CA VAL A 157 -6.81 -3.08 -3.12
C VAL A 157 -6.73 -1.78 -2.34
N THR A 158 -5.67 -1.02 -2.60
CA THR A 158 -5.45 0.32 -2.06
C THR A 158 -4.98 1.23 -3.20
N GLY A 159 -4.91 2.52 -2.97
CA GLY A 159 -4.30 3.43 -3.93
C GLY A 159 -4.13 4.84 -3.39
N SER A 160 -3.43 5.65 -4.17
CA SER A 160 -3.28 7.09 -3.94
C SER A 160 -3.29 7.81 -5.29
N THR A 161 -3.31 9.13 -5.26
CA THR A 161 -3.16 9.94 -6.47
C THR A 161 -1.81 9.66 -7.16
N PRO A 162 -1.72 9.77 -8.50
CA PRO A 162 -0.46 9.65 -9.24
C PRO A 162 0.51 10.80 -8.96
N LYS A 163 -0.04 11.99 -8.66
CA LYS A 163 0.76 13.19 -8.39
C LYS A 163 1.32 13.13 -6.97
N PRO A 164 2.52 13.70 -6.73
CA PRO A 164 3.05 13.91 -5.39
C PRO A 164 2.05 14.62 -4.50
N CYS A 165 2.09 14.35 -3.21
CA CYS A 165 1.19 14.99 -2.26
C CYS A 165 1.39 16.52 -2.22
N ASP A 166 0.31 17.25 -1.94
CA ASP A 166 0.34 18.70 -1.69
C ASP A 166 1.28 18.99 -0.52
N ASN A 167 1.13 18.21 0.55
CA ASN A 167 2.04 18.17 1.68
C ASN A 167 3.11 17.08 1.47
N PRO A 168 4.39 17.41 1.28
CA PRO A 168 5.43 16.43 0.95
C PRO A 168 5.61 15.31 1.98
N ILE A 169 5.30 15.57 3.26
CA ILE A 169 5.35 14.52 4.29
C ILE A 169 4.27 13.45 4.06
N GLY A 170 3.19 13.78 3.34
CA GLY A 170 2.11 12.87 3.00
C GLY A 170 2.61 11.64 2.26
N ASP A 171 3.51 11.79 1.29
CA ASP A 171 4.12 10.69 0.55
C ASP A 171 4.86 9.71 1.48
N HIS A 172 5.52 10.22 2.52
CA HIS A 172 6.17 9.36 3.53
C HIS A 172 5.15 8.51 4.29
N TYR A 173 3.99 9.06 4.64
CA TYR A 173 2.95 8.31 5.34
C TYR A 173 2.18 7.35 4.41
N LEU A 174 2.04 7.68 3.11
CA LEU A 174 1.58 6.72 2.11
C LEU A 174 2.54 5.52 2.01
N LEU A 175 3.85 5.77 1.98
CA LEU A 175 4.87 4.72 1.98
C LEU A 175 4.80 3.83 3.23
N LYS A 176 4.63 4.43 4.41
CA LYS A 176 4.46 3.68 5.67
C LYS A 176 3.18 2.85 5.67
N SER A 177 2.09 3.41 5.14
CA SER A 177 0.81 2.71 5.02
C SER A 177 0.89 1.51 4.08
N VAL A 178 1.53 1.65 2.90
CA VAL A 178 1.70 0.51 2.00
C VAL A 178 2.65 -0.54 2.57
N LYS A 179 3.74 -0.16 3.26
CA LYS A 179 4.58 -1.14 3.99
C LYS A 179 3.76 -1.94 5.01
N ASN A 180 2.95 -1.26 5.81
CA ASN A 180 2.06 -1.90 6.78
C ASN A 180 1.13 -2.93 6.12
N LYS A 181 0.49 -2.56 5.01
CA LYS A 181 -0.37 -3.48 4.23
C LYS A 181 0.42 -4.63 3.62
N ILE A 182 1.63 -4.40 3.09
CA ILE A 182 2.52 -5.44 2.57
C ILE A 182 2.86 -6.45 3.66
N ASP A 183 3.19 -5.99 4.87
CA ASP A 183 3.54 -6.87 5.99
C ASP A 183 2.36 -7.76 6.39
N TYR A 184 1.16 -7.18 6.54
CA TYR A 184 -0.05 -7.96 6.83
C TYR A 184 -0.35 -8.96 5.71
N CYS A 185 -0.41 -8.49 4.45
CA CYS A 185 -0.73 -9.34 3.31
C CYS A 185 0.27 -10.51 3.16
N ARG A 186 1.56 -10.27 3.40
CA ARG A 186 2.60 -11.30 3.39
C ARG A 186 2.40 -12.35 4.48
N LEU A 187 2.01 -11.93 5.69
CA LEU A 187 1.76 -12.84 6.82
C LEU A 187 0.51 -13.69 6.61
N HIS A 188 -0.50 -13.15 5.91
CA HIS A 188 -1.82 -13.75 5.75
C HIS A 188 -2.07 -14.39 4.38
N GLY A 189 -1.07 -14.39 3.48
CA GLY A 189 -1.20 -14.98 2.14
C GLY A 189 -2.19 -14.24 1.23
N ILE A 190 -2.30 -12.92 1.38
CA ILE A 190 -3.21 -12.06 0.62
C ILE A 190 -2.43 -11.36 -0.50
N GLU A 191 -3.00 -11.31 -1.70
CA GLU A 191 -2.42 -10.55 -2.81
C GLU A 191 -2.76 -9.06 -2.66
N ILE A 192 -1.87 -8.16 -3.08
CA ILE A 192 -2.09 -6.70 -2.97
C ILE A 192 -1.92 -6.01 -4.32
N ILE A 193 -2.85 -5.12 -4.65
CA ILE A 193 -2.75 -4.16 -5.75
C ILE A 193 -2.75 -2.74 -5.18
N TYR A 194 -1.77 -1.95 -5.61
CA TYR A 194 -1.68 -0.53 -5.33
C TYR A 194 -1.94 0.26 -6.61
N ASN A 195 -3.08 0.94 -6.69
CA ASN A 195 -3.42 1.77 -7.84
C ASN A 195 -2.88 3.20 -7.69
N MET A 196 -2.26 3.71 -8.75
CA MET A 196 -1.88 5.12 -8.90
C MET A 196 -2.50 5.75 -10.16
N ALA A 197 -3.34 5.03 -10.91
CA ALA A 197 -3.93 5.53 -12.15
C ALA A 197 -5.35 6.07 -11.94
N HIS A 198 -5.67 7.16 -12.63
CA HIS A 198 -7.06 7.58 -12.83
C HIS A 198 -7.65 6.82 -14.02
N LEU A 199 -8.53 5.86 -13.74
CA LEU A 199 -9.16 5.02 -14.77
C LEU A 199 -10.37 5.70 -15.43
N ASP A 200 -10.91 6.73 -14.78
CA ASP A 200 -12.10 7.46 -15.20
C ASP A 200 -11.94 8.94 -14.80
N LYS A 201 -12.31 9.85 -15.70
CA LYS A 201 -12.19 11.31 -15.49
C LYS A 201 -13.36 11.90 -14.69
N GLU A 202 -14.53 11.25 -14.73
CA GLU A 202 -15.74 11.68 -14.03
C GLU A 202 -15.72 11.22 -12.56
N LEU A 203 -15.21 10.01 -12.31
CA LEU A 203 -15.08 9.42 -10.97
C LEU A 203 -13.71 9.71 -10.35
N SER A 204 -13.55 10.93 -9.84
CA SER A 204 -12.35 11.41 -9.15
C SER A 204 -12.41 11.25 -7.61
N GLY A 205 -11.26 11.43 -6.94
CA GLY A 205 -11.19 11.41 -5.48
C GLY A 205 -11.62 10.08 -4.88
N TYR A 206 -12.47 10.10 -3.86
CA TYR A 206 -12.98 8.90 -3.19
C TYR A 206 -13.80 7.99 -4.12
N TRP A 207 -14.34 8.52 -5.22
CA TRP A 207 -15.11 7.75 -6.20
C TRP A 207 -14.25 6.89 -7.14
N ALA A 208 -12.95 7.17 -7.25
CA ALA A 208 -12.04 6.47 -8.16
C ALA A 208 -11.90 4.97 -7.87
N LYS A 209 -12.31 4.53 -6.66
CA LYS A 209 -12.32 3.12 -6.28
C LYS A 209 -13.34 2.29 -7.07
N LEU A 210 -14.51 2.85 -7.43
CA LEU A 210 -15.56 2.09 -8.13
C LEU A 210 -15.13 1.52 -9.51
N PRO A 211 -14.58 2.30 -10.45
CA PRO A 211 -14.14 1.77 -11.74
C PRO A 211 -12.98 0.79 -11.59
N LEU A 212 -12.09 1.02 -10.62
CA LEU A 212 -11.01 0.09 -10.28
C LEU A 212 -11.54 -1.26 -9.78
N LEU A 213 -12.49 -1.25 -8.83
CA LEU A 213 -13.10 -2.46 -8.30
C LEU A 213 -13.78 -3.27 -9.40
N ARG A 214 -14.58 -2.63 -10.26
CA ARG A 214 -15.19 -3.29 -11.42
C ARG A 214 -14.14 -3.91 -12.33
N LYS A 215 -13.06 -3.17 -12.64
CA LYS A 215 -12.00 -3.65 -13.53
C LYS A 215 -11.29 -4.87 -12.94
N LEU A 216 -10.98 -4.85 -11.65
CA LEU A 216 -10.32 -5.95 -10.96
C LEU A 216 -11.21 -7.19 -10.85
N MET A 217 -12.51 -7.03 -10.54
CA MET A 217 -13.46 -8.15 -10.54
C MET A 217 -13.45 -8.90 -11.88
N LEU A 218 -13.52 -8.15 -12.99
CA LEU A 218 -13.58 -8.74 -14.33
C LEU A 218 -12.23 -9.27 -14.83
N SER A 219 -11.12 -8.73 -14.33
CA SER A 219 -9.77 -9.13 -14.75
C SER A 219 -9.20 -10.29 -13.93
N HIS A 220 -9.78 -10.54 -12.75
CA HIS A 220 -9.34 -11.59 -11.82
C HIS A 220 -10.51 -12.51 -11.42
N PRO A 221 -11.01 -13.39 -12.32
CA PRO A 221 -12.10 -14.31 -12.01
C PRO A 221 -11.75 -15.31 -10.90
N GLU A 222 -10.46 -15.58 -10.66
CA GLU A 222 -9.95 -16.41 -9.58
C GLU A 222 -10.12 -15.79 -8.19
N ILE A 223 -10.24 -14.46 -8.09
CA ILE A 223 -10.40 -13.81 -6.80
C ILE A 223 -11.85 -13.97 -6.33
N GLU A 224 -12.03 -14.48 -5.11
CA GLU A 224 -13.35 -14.63 -4.49
C GLU A 224 -13.79 -13.34 -3.79
N TRP A 225 -12.86 -12.66 -3.12
CA TRP A 225 -13.11 -11.40 -2.42
C TRP A 225 -12.10 -10.32 -2.81
N ILE A 226 -12.62 -9.15 -3.15
CA ILE A 226 -11.83 -7.94 -3.28
C ILE A 226 -12.03 -7.11 -2.02
N TRP A 227 -10.94 -6.79 -1.34
CA TRP A 227 -10.95 -6.00 -0.12
C TRP A 227 -10.38 -4.62 -0.41
N TRP A 228 -11.25 -3.62 -0.48
CA TRP A 228 -10.82 -2.23 -0.56
C TRP A 228 -10.34 -1.75 0.81
N MET A 229 -9.17 -1.09 0.86
CA MET A 229 -8.66 -0.44 2.06
C MET A 229 -8.02 0.90 1.71
N ASP A 230 -8.51 1.99 2.32
CA ASP A 230 -8.01 3.34 2.09
C ASP A 230 -6.53 3.48 2.45
N SER A 231 -5.85 4.43 1.81
CA SER A 231 -4.43 4.70 2.06
C SER A 231 -4.14 5.19 3.47
N ASP A 232 -5.10 5.80 4.16
CA ASP A 232 -5.00 6.28 5.54
C ASP A 232 -5.62 5.30 6.55
N ALA A 233 -5.98 4.09 6.13
CA ALA A 233 -6.26 2.96 7.02
C ALA A 233 -5.00 2.09 7.20
N MET A 234 -4.69 1.71 8.43
CA MET A 234 -3.55 0.83 8.77
C MET A 234 -4.01 -0.38 9.57
N PHE A 235 -3.43 -1.54 9.27
CA PHE A 235 -3.52 -2.70 10.15
C PHE A 235 -2.81 -2.41 11.46
N THR A 236 -3.48 -2.67 12.56
CA THR A 236 -2.95 -2.53 13.91
C THR A 236 -3.01 -3.84 14.69
N ASP A 237 -3.72 -4.85 14.18
CA ASP A 237 -3.60 -6.25 14.56
C ASP A 237 -3.01 -7.07 13.40
N MET A 238 -1.74 -7.47 13.53
CA MET A 238 -1.04 -8.26 12.51
C MET A 238 -1.33 -9.77 12.61
N VAL A 239 -2.08 -10.19 13.64
CA VAL A 239 -2.39 -11.60 13.94
C VAL A 239 -3.82 -11.95 13.55
N PHE A 240 -4.75 -11.01 13.74
CA PHE A 240 -6.16 -11.22 13.46
C PHE A 240 -6.39 -11.64 11.99
N GLU A 241 -7.15 -12.72 11.80
CA GLU A 241 -7.63 -13.20 10.51
C GLU A 241 -9.13 -12.88 10.37
N LEU A 242 -9.55 -12.43 9.18
CA LEU A 242 -10.95 -12.23 8.88
C LEU A 242 -11.73 -13.55 9.01
N PRO A 243 -12.87 -13.58 9.73
CA PRO A 243 -13.66 -14.80 9.92
C PRO A 243 -14.51 -15.10 8.66
N MET A 244 -13.87 -15.48 7.55
CA MET A 244 -14.52 -15.58 6.23
C MET A 244 -15.73 -16.52 6.19
N ASP A 245 -15.75 -17.56 7.02
CA ASP A 245 -16.91 -18.46 7.16
C ASP A 245 -18.19 -17.75 7.60
N LYS A 246 -18.06 -16.67 8.39
CA LYS A 246 -19.17 -15.80 8.83
C LYS A 246 -19.84 -15.10 7.65
N TYR A 247 -19.10 -14.86 6.57
CA TYR A 247 -19.55 -14.06 5.42
C TYR A 247 -19.99 -14.89 4.21
N LYS A 248 -20.06 -16.23 4.35
CA LYS A 248 -20.33 -17.15 3.24
C LYS A 248 -21.62 -16.86 2.46
N ASP A 249 -22.66 -16.34 3.12
CA ASP A 249 -23.97 -16.06 2.53
C ASP A 249 -24.14 -14.61 2.06
N TYR A 250 -23.10 -13.78 2.24
CA TYR A 250 -23.08 -12.34 1.95
C TYR A 250 -22.15 -12.02 0.78
N ASN A 251 -22.33 -10.83 0.20
CA ASN A 251 -21.56 -10.33 -0.93
C ASN A 251 -20.86 -9.00 -0.67
N LEU A 252 -21.35 -8.23 0.31
CA LEU A 252 -20.70 -7.02 0.82
C LEU A 252 -20.50 -7.16 2.33
N VAL A 253 -19.29 -6.96 2.82
CA VAL A 253 -18.98 -6.87 4.25
C VAL A 253 -18.41 -5.49 4.52
N VAL A 254 -19.03 -4.74 5.42
CA VAL A 254 -18.67 -3.35 5.70
C VAL A 254 -18.84 -3.08 7.18
N HIS A 255 -17.88 -2.36 7.79
CA HIS A 255 -17.99 -2.00 9.19
C HIS A 255 -19.12 -0.99 9.40
N GLY A 256 -19.92 -1.16 10.44
CA GLY A 256 -20.95 -0.19 10.80
C GLY A 256 -21.80 -0.62 11.99
N TYR A 257 -22.86 0.15 12.26
CA TYR A 257 -23.76 -0.11 13.38
C TYR A 257 -25.22 -0.12 12.92
N HIS A 258 -25.96 -1.17 13.29
CA HIS A 258 -27.35 -1.36 12.88
C HIS A 258 -28.28 -0.24 13.36
N ASP A 259 -28.07 0.29 14.57
CA ASP A 259 -28.87 1.39 15.12
C ASP A 259 -28.61 2.69 14.35
N LEU A 260 -27.33 3.00 14.06
CA LEU A 260 -26.97 4.15 13.24
C LEU A 260 -27.57 4.04 11.84
N MET A 261 -27.57 2.85 11.25
CA MET A 261 -28.10 2.60 9.91
C MET A 261 -29.62 2.71 9.88
N PHE A 262 -30.33 1.85 10.61
CA PHE A 262 -31.76 1.64 10.40
C PHE A 262 -32.65 2.50 11.30
N ILE A 263 -32.14 2.98 12.44
CA ILE A 263 -32.90 3.82 13.37
C ILE A 263 -32.54 5.29 13.14
N GLN A 264 -31.25 5.61 13.18
CA GLN A 264 -30.81 7.00 13.14
C GLN A 264 -30.62 7.56 11.72
N LYS A 265 -30.45 6.68 10.72
CA LYS A 265 -30.08 7.04 9.34
C LYS A 265 -28.85 7.96 9.29
N SER A 266 -27.83 7.63 10.07
CA SER A 266 -26.60 8.42 10.21
C SER A 266 -25.70 8.26 8.99
N TRP A 267 -25.06 9.35 8.54
CA TRP A 267 -24.07 9.30 7.45
C TRP A 267 -22.76 8.59 7.79
N ILE A 268 -22.54 8.32 9.08
CA ILE A 268 -21.42 7.51 9.61
C ILE A 268 -21.89 6.12 10.04
N ALA A 269 -23.06 5.67 9.58
CA ALA A 269 -23.60 4.36 9.93
C ALA A 269 -22.73 3.20 9.44
N LEU A 270 -22.05 3.39 8.31
CA LEU A 270 -21.11 2.46 7.69
C LEU A 270 -19.82 3.20 7.34
N ASN A 271 -18.71 2.49 7.13
CA ASN A 271 -17.48 3.08 6.60
C ASN A 271 -16.99 2.39 5.32
N THR A 272 -16.83 3.14 4.23
CA THR A 272 -16.36 2.61 2.93
C THR A 272 -14.85 2.76 2.72
N GLY A 273 -14.09 2.94 3.79
CA GLY A 273 -12.63 2.94 3.74
C GLY A 273 -11.98 1.59 4.04
N SER A 274 -12.77 0.61 4.48
CA SER A 274 -12.34 -0.79 4.59
C SER A 274 -13.55 -1.70 4.47
N PHE A 275 -13.69 -2.39 3.34
CA PHE A 275 -14.83 -3.27 3.07
C PHE A 275 -14.48 -4.36 2.05
N LEU A 276 -15.26 -5.45 2.04
CA LEU A 276 -15.07 -6.57 1.14
C LEU A 276 -16.23 -6.69 0.14
N PHE A 277 -15.91 -6.92 -1.13
CA PHE A 277 -16.83 -7.33 -2.18
C PHE A 277 -16.56 -8.77 -2.63
N ARG A 278 -17.61 -9.58 -2.73
CA ARG A 278 -17.53 -10.87 -3.41
C ARG A 278 -17.48 -10.65 -4.91
N ASN A 279 -16.65 -11.41 -5.62
CA ASN A 279 -16.61 -11.39 -7.08
C ASN A 279 -17.79 -12.16 -7.68
N CYS A 280 -18.93 -11.48 -7.79
CA CYS A 280 -20.19 -12.04 -8.30
C CYS A 280 -21.03 -10.98 -9.03
N GLN A 281 -22.06 -11.44 -9.75
CA GLN A 281 -22.97 -10.59 -10.52
C GLN A 281 -23.65 -9.52 -9.64
N TRP A 282 -24.04 -9.90 -8.42
CA TRP A 282 -24.66 -8.98 -7.46
C TRP A 282 -23.77 -7.77 -7.16
N SER A 283 -22.46 -7.97 -7.02
CA SER A 283 -21.52 -6.88 -6.72
C SER A 283 -21.32 -5.97 -7.94
N LEU A 284 -21.32 -6.50 -9.16
CA LEU A 284 -21.33 -5.69 -10.39
C LEU A 284 -22.59 -4.82 -10.46
N ASP A 285 -23.75 -5.40 -10.13
CA ASP A 285 -25.02 -4.69 -10.12
C ASP A 285 -25.06 -3.60 -9.04
N LEU A 286 -24.45 -3.84 -7.88
CA LEU A 286 -24.34 -2.81 -6.84
C LEU A 286 -23.43 -1.66 -7.29
N LEU A 287 -22.28 -1.95 -7.93
CA LEU A 287 -21.40 -0.92 -8.48
C LEU A 287 -22.14 -0.06 -9.51
N ASP A 288 -22.94 -0.67 -10.39
CA ASP A 288 -23.78 0.05 -11.37
C ASP A 288 -24.83 0.95 -10.70
N ALA A 289 -25.37 0.56 -9.53
CA ALA A 289 -26.35 1.34 -8.78
C ALA A 289 -25.72 2.44 -7.90
N TRP A 290 -24.45 2.27 -7.52
CA TRP A 290 -23.71 3.19 -6.66
C TRP A 290 -23.02 4.31 -7.44
N ALA A 291 -22.43 3.98 -8.60
CA ALA A 291 -21.70 4.92 -9.44
C ALA A 291 -22.46 6.18 -9.89
N PRO A 292 -23.78 6.16 -10.15
CA PRO A 292 -24.50 7.33 -10.66
C PRO A 292 -24.46 8.58 -9.77
N TYR A 293 -24.09 8.46 -8.49
CA TYR A 293 -23.93 9.60 -7.58
C TYR A 293 -22.53 10.24 -7.63
N GLY A 294 -21.58 9.60 -8.33
CA GLY A 294 -20.18 9.97 -8.32
C GLY A 294 -19.65 10.93 -9.40
N PRO A 295 -20.25 11.10 -10.59
CA PRO A 295 -19.70 12.00 -11.62
C PRO A 295 -19.55 13.44 -11.11
N LYS A 296 -18.33 13.99 -11.18
CA LYS A 296 -18.00 15.33 -10.69
C LYS A 296 -18.88 16.44 -11.29
N GLY A 297 -18.98 17.57 -10.59
CA GLY A 297 -19.81 18.70 -11.00
C GLY A 297 -21.26 18.55 -10.55
N VAL A 298 -22.21 19.02 -11.37
CA VAL A 298 -23.63 19.19 -10.99
C VAL A 298 -24.25 17.90 -10.44
N ILE A 299 -23.94 16.74 -11.02
CA ILE A 299 -24.50 15.45 -10.59
C ILE A 299 -24.11 15.15 -9.14
N ARG A 300 -22.82 15.20 -8.81
CA ARG A 300 -22.32 14.95 -7.46
C ARG A 300 -22.75 16.02 -6.46
N ASP A 301 -22.85 17.28 -6.89
CA ASP A 301 -23.32 18.38 -6.03
C ASP A 301 -24.80 18.23 -5.65
N GLU A 302 -25.68 17.94 -6.61
CA GLU A 302 -27.10 17.72 -6.36
C GLU A 302 -27.33 16.43 -5.54
N ALA A 303 -26.59 15.36 -5.84
CA ALA A 303 -26.61 14.15 -5.02
C ALA A 303 -26.18 14.44 -3.56
N GLY A 304 -25.18 15.30 -3.36
CA GLY A 304 -24.73 15.73 -2.04
C GLY A 304 -25.82 16.47 -1.25
N LYS A 305 -26.60 17.34 -1.92
CA LYS A 305 -27.75 18.02 -1.30
C LYS A 305 -28.83 17.02 -0.88
N ILE A 306 -29.15 16.04 -1.73
CA ILE A 306 -30.12 14.98 -1.43
C ILE A 306 -29.67 14.18 -0.20
N MET A 307 -28.40 13.76 -0.15
CA MET A 307 -27.86 12.99 0.96
C MET A 307 -27.80 13.80 2.25
N THR A 308 -27.47 15.09 2.17
CA THR A 308 -27.47 16.00 3.33
C THR A 308 -28.87 16.17 3.91
N ALA A 309 -29.89 16.24 3.06
CA ALA A 309 -31.28 16.33 3.50
C ALA A 309 -31.82 15.01 4.08
N TYR A 310 -31.30 13.86 3.60
CA TYR A 310 -31.80 12.54 4.00
C TYR A 310 -31.06 11.93 5.20
N LEU A 311 -29.73 12.11 5.29
CA LEU A 311 -28.87 11.46 6.28
C LEU A 311 -28.60 12.36 7.49
N LYS A 312 -28.84 11.82 8.68
CA LYS A 312 -28.64 12.53 9.93
C LYS A 312 -27.16 12.84 10.15
N GLY A 313 -26.87 14.10 10.48
CA GLY A 313 -25.54 14.54 10.88
C GLY A 313 -24.55 14.75 9.74
N ARG A 314 -24.95 14.57 8.48
CA ARG A 314 -24.10 14.83 7.31
C ARG A 314 -23.91 16.34 7.14
N PRO A 315 -22.67 16.86 7.08
CA PRO A 315 -22.43 18.25 6.71
C PRO A 315 -22.75 18.51 5.23
N ALA A 316 -22.88 19.79 4.86
CA ALA A 316 -23.15 20.18 3.47
C ALA A 316 -21.85 20.19 2.64
N PHE A 317 -21.71 19.19 1.77
CA PHE A 317 -20.65 19.08 0.76
C PHE A 317 -21.10 18.12 -0.36
N GLU A 318 -20.30 18.01 -1.43
CA GLU A 318 -20.52 17.11 -2.58
C GLU A 318 -20.80 15.66 -2.14
N ALA A 319 -21.50 14.85 -2.95
CA ALA A 319 -21.70 13.44 -2.62
C ALA A 319 -20.37 12.68 -2.48
N ASP A 320 -20.28 11.90 -1.40
CA ASP A 320 -19.22 10.94 -1.14
C ASP A 320 -19.73 9.49 -1.29
N ASP A 321 -18.81 8.57 -1.58
CA ASP A 321 -19.13 7.16 -1.81
C ASP A 321 -19.81 6.53 -0.57
N GLN A 322 -19.36 6.87 0.65
CA GLN A 322 -19.93 6.34 1.90
C GLN A 322 -21.40 6.74 2.08
N SER A 323 -21.70 8.03 2.01
CA SER A 323 -23.07 8.55 2.12
C SER A 323 -23.96 8.00 1.02
N ALA A 324 -23.43 7.86 -0.21
CA ALA A 324 -24.17 7.30 -1.33
C ALA A 324 -24.53 5.83 -1.11
N LEU A 325 -23.62 5.02 -0.58
CA LEU A 325 -23.89 3.63 -0.25
C LEU A 325 -24.96 3.52 0.84
N ILE A 326 -24.84 4.31 1.91
CA ILE A 326 -25.83 4.34 3.00
C ILE A 326 -27.21 4.74 2.44
N TYR A 327 -27.27 5.81 1.65
CA TYR A 327 -28.50 6.25 1.00
C TYR A 327 -29.12 5.16 0.12
N LEU A 328 -28.32 4.52 -0.73
CA LEU A 328 -28.75 3.43 -1.61
C LEU A 328 -29.32 2.25 -0.82
N LEU A 329 -28.61 1.79 0.22
CA LEU A 329 -29.03 0.67 1.05
C LEU A 329 -30.28 0.98 1.89
N LEU A 330 -30.50 2.24 2.28
CA LEU A 330 -31.71 2.64 2.99
C LEU A 330 -32.92 2.80 2.07
N THR A 331 -32.72 3.30 0.85
CA THR A 331 -33.81 3.59 -0.10
C THR A 331 -34.20 2.39 -0.95
N GLN A 332 -33.27 1.47 -1.20
CA GLN A 332 -33.50 0.24 -1.96
C GLN A 332 -33.24 -1.00 -1.09
N LYS A 333 -33.64 -0.93 0.18
CA LYS A 333 -33.36 -1.95 1.20
C LYS A 333 -33.71 -3.36 0.74
N ASP A 334 -34.92 -3.55 0.22
CA ASP A 334 -35.45 -4.85 -0.21
C ASP A 334 -34.65 -5.50 -1.35
N LYS A 335 -33.86 -4.70 -2.08
CA LYS A 335 -33.03 -5.18 -3.18
C LYS A 335 -31.64 -5.62 -2.73
N TRP A 336 -31.06 -4.92 -1.75
CA TRP A 336 -29.63 -5.04 -1.45
C TRP A 336 -29.34 -5.64 -0.09
N ILE A 337 -30.12 -5.34 0.95
CA ILE A 337 -29.66 -5.50 2.33
C ILE A 337 -29.43 -6.96 2.74
N ASP A 338 -30.16 -7.90 2.14
CA ASP A 338 -30.05 -9.33 2.44
C ASP A 338 -28.68 -9.92 2.10
N LYS A 339 -27.89 -9.23 1.26
CA LYS A 339 -26.52 -9.63 0.89
C LYS A 339 -25.43 -8.73 1.50
N VAL A 340 -25.81 -7.81 2.39
CA VAL A 340 -24.88 -6.92 3.11
C VAL A 340 -24.71 -7.40 4.54
N PHE A 341 -23.47 -7.66 4.94
CA PHE A 341 -23.10 -7.89 6.33
C PHE A 341 -22.56 -6.58 6.93
N ILE A 342 -23.23 -6.08 7.97
CA ILE A 342 -22.77 -4.93 8.75
C ILE A 342 -21.93 -5.47 9.92
N GLU A 343 -20.62 -5.34 9.83
CA GLU A 343 -19.69 -5.85 10.84
C GLU A 343 -19.48 -4.85 11.98
N SER A 344 -19.55 -5.33 13.21
CA SER A 344 -19.36 -4.53 14.42
C SER A 344 -18.68 -5.29 15.56
N GLU A 345 -18.32 -6.57 15.37
CA GLU A 345 -17.67 -7.39 16.41
C GLU A 345 -16.17 -7.13 16.50
N PHE A 346 -15.57 -6.60 15.44
CA PHE A 346 -14.17 -6.18 15.41
C PHE A 346 -14.04 -4.95 14.50
N TYR A 347 -12.92 -4.23 14.62
CA TYR A 347 -12.67 -3.03 13.85
C TYR A 347 -12.18 -3.34 12.44
N LEU A 348 -13.06 -3.84 11.57
CA LEU A 348 -12.82 -3.81 10.11
C LEU A 348 -12.55 -2.36 9.64
N HIS A 349 -13.13 -1.38 10.34
CA HIS A 349 -12.74 0.02 10.38
C HIS A 349 -12.78 0.51 11.84
N GLY A 350 -11.66 1.03 12.35
CA GLY A 350 -11.60 1.63 13.68
C GLY A 350 -11.29 3.12 13.63
N TYR A 351 -12.19 3.95 14.17
CA TYR A 351 -12.00 5.40 14.18
C TYR A 351 -10.85 5.81 15.12
N TRP A 352 -9.77 6.33 14.52
CA TRP A 352 -8.48 6.52 15.18
C TRP A 352 -8.53 7.31 16.48
N VAL A 353 -9.38 8.34 16.59
CA VAL A 353 -9.46 9.22 17.77
C VAL A 353 -9.78 8.45 19.05
N GLY A 354 -10.60 7.39 18.96
CA GLY A 354 -10.94 6.55 20.12
C GLY A 354 -9.93 5.45 20.44
N LEU A 355 -8.91 5.26 19.59
CA LEU A 355 -8.01 4.10 19.64
C LEU A 355 -6.57 4.49 19.96
N VAL A 356 -6.03 5.51 19.29
CA VAL A 356 -4.58 5.76 19.27
C VAL A 356 -3.99 6.12 20.63
N ASP A 357 -4.79 6.69 21.52
CA ASP A 357 -4.36 7.08 22.87
C ASP A 357 -4.41 5.90 23.86
N ARG A 358 -4.97 4.75 23.44
CA ARG A 358 -5.09 3.53 24.24
C ARG A 358 -4.04 2.46 23.92
N TYR A 359 -3.16 2.69 22.94
CA TYR A 359 -2.20 1.66 22.52
C TYR A 359 -1.27 1.17 23.63
N GLU A 360 -0.76 2.05 24.50
CA GLU A 360 0.06 1.62 25.62
C GLU A 360 -0.73 0.75 26.61
N GLU A 361 -1.99 1.10 26.89
CA GLU A 361 -2.89 0.27 27.71
C GLU A 361 -3.10 -1.10 27.05
N MET A 362 -3.31 -1.13 25.73
CA MET A 362 -3.52 -2.37 24.98
C MET A 362 -2.28 -3.27 25.01
N MET A 363 -1.09 -2.70 24.85
CA MET A 363 0.18 -3.42 24.96
C MET A 363 0.46 -3.99 26.35
N GLU A 364 -0.07 -3.34 27.40
CA GLU A 364 0.10 -3.79 28.79
C GLU A 364 -0.90 -4.90 29.17
N LYS A 365 -2.17 -4.76 28.75
CA LYS A 365 -3.28 -5.61 29.23
C LYS A 365 -3.67 -6.74 28.29
N TYR A 366 -3.42 -6.58 27.00
CA TYR A 366 -3.95 -7.47 25.96
C TYR A 366 -2.84 -7.99 25.03
N HIS A 367 -3.25 -8.66 23.96
CA HIS A 367 -2.37 -9.21 22.94
C HIS A 367 -3.04 -9.08 21.56
N PRO A 368 -2.27 -9.10 20.46
CA PRO A 368 -2.84 -9.14 19.10
C PRO A 368 -3.58 -10.46 18.85
N GLY A 369 -4.48 -10.46 17.88
CA GLY A 369 -5.38 -11.55 17.49
C GLY A 369 -6.83 -11.34 17.90
N LEU A 370 -7.17 -10.20 18.53
CA LEU A 370 -8.51 -9.93 19.05
C LEU A 370 -9.36 -9.09 18.07
N GLY A 371 -8.72 -8.16 17.35
CA GLY A 371 -9.35 -7.31 16.34
C GLY A 371 -10.31 -6.21 16.84
N ASP A 372 -10.67 -6.18 18.12
CA ASP A 372 -11.69 -5.30 18.72
C ASP A 372 -11.12 -4.18 19.62
N GLU A 373 -11.89 -3.63 20.57
CA GLU A 373 -11.41 -2.55 21.47
C GLU A 373 -10.25 -2.92 22.40
N ARG A 374 -9.90 -4.20 22.49
CA ARG A 374 -8.76 -4.70 23.24
C ARG A 374 -7.48 -4.68 22.41
N TRP A 375 -7.62 -4.88 21.10
CA TRP A 375 -6.54 -4.76 20.12
C TRP A 375 -7.13 -4.53 18.72
N PRO A 376 -7.23 -3.28 18.23
CA PRO A 376 -8.02 -2.99 17.04
C PRO A 376 -7.40 -3.61 15.80
N PHE A 377 -8.23 -4.18 14.93
CA PHE A 377 -7.78 -4.75 13.67
C PHE A 377 -7.27 -3.68 12.71
N VAL A 378 -8.11 -2.68 12.43
CA VAL A 378 -7.77 -1.54 11.58
C VAL A 378 -7.91 -0.25 12.37
N THR A 379 -6.87 0.59 12.31
CA THR A 379 -6.96 2.00 12.73
C THR A 379 -7.02 2.87 11.47
N HIS A 380 -8.13 3.61 11.31
CA HIS A 380 -8.43 4.41 10.13
C HIS A 380 -8.42 5.91 10.47
N PHE A 381 -7.52 6.67 9.82
CA PHE A 381 -7.25 8.08 10.04
C PHE A 381 -8.19 9.02 9.27
N VAL A 382 -9.49 8.71 9.30
CA VAL A 382 -10.55 9.52 8.68
C VAL A 382 -10.40 10.99 9.08
N GLY A 383 -10.44 11.87 8.07
CA GLY A 383 -10.32 13.33 8.23
C GLY A 383 -8.90 13.87 8.36
N CYS A 384 -7.86 13.02 8.46
CA CYS A 384 -6.48 13.50 8.55
C CYS A 384 -5.90 13.97 7.21
N LYS A 385 -6.32 13.36 6.10
CA LYS A 385 -5.94 13.73 4.72
C LYS A 385 -4.45 14.07 4.56
N PRO A 386 -3.51 13.17 4.93
CA PRO A 386 -2.09 13.49 5.04
C PRO A 386 -1.44 13.91 3.71
N CYS A 387 -2.04 13.51 2.57
CA CYS A 387 -1.58 13.86 1.23
C CYS A 387 -2.18 15.17 0.69
N GLY A 388 -3.31 15.62 1.27
CA GLY A 388 -4.01 16.82 0.83
C GLY A 388 -3.63 18.06 1.63
N SER A 389 -4.16 19.19 1.20
CA SER A 389 -3.94 20.52 1.80
C SER A 389 -4.93 20.90 2.92
N TYR A 390 -6.04 20.19 3.04
CA TYR A 390 -7.10 20.44 4.04
C TYR A 390 -7.47 19.15 4.77
N GLY A 391 -7.55 19.18 6.10
CA GLY A 391 -7.97 18.08 6.96
C GLY A 391 -8.86 18.58 8.11
N ASP A 392 -9.69 17.69 8.66
CA ASP A 392 -10.64 18.00 9.75
C ASP A 392 -9.95 18.07 11.13
N TYR A 393 -8.71 17.59 11.21
CA TYR A 393 -7.91 17.55 12.43
C TYR A 393 -6.56 18.25 12.24
N PRO A 394 -5.94 18.72 13.33
CA PRO A 394 -4.60 19.27 13.27
C PRO A 394 -3.60 18.27 12.69
N VAL A 395 -2.88 18.68 11.64
CA VAL A 395 -1.90 17.83 10.92
C VAL A 395 -0.90 17.20 11.88
N GLU A 396 -0.38 17.96 12.85
CA GLU A 396 0.57 17.45 13.84
C GLU A 396 0.01 16.27 14.66
N ARG A 397 -1.26 16.34 15.08
CA ARG A 397 -1.92 15.24 15.81
C ARG A 397 -2.06 14.03 14.90
N CYS A 398 -2.51 14.23 13.66
CA CYS A 398 -2.64 13.17 12.68
C CYS A 398 -1.31 12.43 12.45
N LEU A 399 -0.24 13.15 12.11
CA LEU A 399 1.05 12.54 11.83
C LEU A 399 1.61 11.81 13.06
N LYS A 400 1.55 12.40 14.26
CA LYS A 400 1.96 11.72 15.51
C LYS A 400 1.15 10.46 15.77
N SER A 401 -0.15 10.48 15.53
CA SER A 401 -1.02 9.31 15.75
C SER A 401 -0.84 8.23 14.69
N MET A 402 -0.58 8.61 13.43
CA MET A 402 -0.19 7.68 12.36
C MET A 402 1.16 7.03 12.65
N GLU A 403 2.13 7.79 13.15
CA GLU A 403 3.43 7.27 13.60
C GLU A 403 3.24 6.20 14.69
N ARG A 404 2.39 6.49 15.68
CA ARG A 404 2.04 5.56 16.75
C ARG A 404 1.37 4.28 16.23
N ALA A 405 0.38 4.40 15.35
CA ALA A 405 -0.32 3.25 14.78
C ALA A 405 0.62 2.38 13.94
N PHE A 406 1.45 2.99 13.11
CA PHE A 406 2.46 2.27 12.34
C PHE A 406 3.42 1.53 13.26
N ASN A 407 4.00 2.18 14.28
CA ASN A 407 4.96 1.53 15.18
C ASN A 407 4.30 0.47 16.09
N PHE A 408 3.03 0.65 16.45
CA PHE A 408 2.23 -0.34 17.19
C PHE A 408 2.05 -1.63 16.38
N ALA A 409 1.80 -1.49 15.08
CA ALA A 409 1.71 -2.59 14.15
C ALA A 409 3.08 -3.20 13.81
N ASP A 410 4.06 -2.37 13.45
CA ASP A 410 5.40 -2.79 13.03
C ASP A 410 6.13 -3.51 14.17
N ASN A 411 5.88 -3.14 15.44
CA ASN A 411 6.34 -3.90 16.60
C ASN A 411 5.98 -5.40 16.55
N GLN A 412 4.80 -5.74 16.05
CA GLN A 412 4.36 -7.14 15.93
C GLN A 412 5.18 -7.89 14.86
N VAL A 413 5.58 -7.18 13.80
CA VAL A 413 6.40 -7.71 12.70
C VAL A 413 7.88 -7.80 13.12
N ILE A 414 8.47 -6.72 13.65
CA ILE A 414 9.91 -6.67 13.96
C ILE A 414 10.28 -7.50 15.19
N LYS A 415 9.31 -7.83 16.06
CA LYS A 415 9.48 -8.77 17.16
C LYS A 415 9.90 -10.16 16.67
N LEU A 416 9.43 -10.59 15.50
CA LEU A 416 9.84 -11.85 14.87
C LEU A 416 11.36 -11.91 14.66
N TYR A 417 11.96 -10.76 14.36
CA TYR A 417 13.39 -10.59 14.10
C TYR A 417 14.21 -10.18 15.34
N GLY A 418 13.60 -10.12 16.52
CA GLY A 418 14.29 -9.81 17.78
C GLY A 418 14.47 -8.31 18.05
N PHE A 419 13.63 -7.47 17.44
CA PHE A 419 13.62 -6.02 17.64
C PHE A 419 12.27 -5.51 18.15
N GLY A 420 12.28 -4.27 18.64
CA GLY A 420 11.08 -3.49 18.95
C GLY A 420 11.41 -2.00 18.90
N HIS A 421 10.42 -1.17 18.63
CA HIS A 421 10.56 0.27 18.72
C HIS A 421 10.90 0.70 20.15
N ARG A 422 11.69 1.77 20.30
CA ARG A 422 12.00 2.34 21.62
C ARG A 422 10.78 2.94 22.31
N GLY A 423 9.79 3.36 21.52
CA GLY A 423 8.47 3.82 21.94
C GLY A 423 7.63 4.10 20.70
N LEU A 424 6.31 4.23 20.83
CA LEU A 424 5.40 4.33 19.68
C LEU A 424 5.57 5.61 18.85
N LEU A 425 6.19 6.66 19.39
CA LEU A 425 6.53 7.88 18.64
C LEU A 425 7.95 7.86 18.04
N SER A 426 8.74 6.82 18.31
CA SER A 426 10.15 6.79 17.91
C SER A 426 10.38 5.86 16.71
N PRO A 427 10.99 6.35 15.62
CA PRO A 427 11.41 5.47 14.53
C PRO A 427 12.63 4.61 14.92
N LYS A 428 13.27 4.88 16.07
CA LYS A 428 14.43 4.12 16.52
C LYS A 428 14.00 2.79 17.11
N ILE A 429 14.71 1.73 16.72
CA ILE A 429 14.52 0.39 17.27
C ILE A 429 15.54 0.08 18.38
N LYS A 430 15.24 -0.97 19.16
CA LYS A 430 16.12 -1.60 20.14
C LYS A 430 16.04 -3.12 19.96
N ARG A 431 17.13 -3.81 20.31
CA ARG A 431 17.12 -5.27 20.43
C ARG A 431 16.30 -5.65 21.67
N ILE A 432 15.47 -6.68 21.54
CA ILE A 432 14.67 -7.23 22.65
C ILE A 432 15.16 -8.60 23.11
N ARG A 433 16.14 -9.18 22.39
CA ARG A 433 16.84 -10.41 22.76
C ARG A 433 18.28 -10.38 22.25
N ASN A 434 19.14 -11.20 22.86
CA ASN A 434 20.52 -11.40 22.41
C ASN A 434 20.56 -12.21 21.12
N ASP A 435 21.61 -12.01 20.31
CA ASP A 435 21.87 -12.86 19.16
C ASP A 435 22.27 -14.27 19.63
N THR A 436 21.85 -15.26 18.86
CA THR A 436 22.12 -16.68 19.14
C THR A 436 22.72 -17.34 17.91
N THR A 437 23.62 -18.29 18.12
CA THR A 437 24.14 -19.17 17.06
C THR A 437 23.14 -20.27 16.68
N ALA A 438 22.05 -20.42 17.43
CA ALA A 438 20.99 -21.39 17.19
C ALA A 438 19.62 -20.69 16.96
N PRO A 439 19.45 -19.92 15.86
CA PRO A 439 18.24 -19.12 15.64
C PRO A 439 16.96 -19.93 15.42
N LEU A 440 17.08 -21.23 15.10
CA LEU A 440 15.94 -22.09 14.81
C LEU A 440 15.29 -22.70 16.08
N GLU A 441 15.96 -22.67 17.23
CA GLU A 441 15.46 -23.27 18.48
C GLU A 441 14.21 -22.57 19.04
N PHE A 442 13.97 -21.32 18.65
CA PHE A 442 12.92 -20.48 19.21
C PHE A 442 11.86 -20.04 18.17
N VAL A 443 11.91 -20.58 16.95
CA VAL A 443 11.05 -20.13 15.83
C VAL A 443 9.57 -20.27 16.16
N ASP A 444 9.18 -21.37 16.81
CA ASP A 444 7.79 -21.64 17.18
C ASP A 444 7.27 -20.65 18.22
N GLN A 445 8.10 -20.23 19.18
CA GLN A 445 7.72 -19.21 20.17
C GLN A 445 7.44 -17.84 19.55
N PHE A 446 7.99 -17.57 18.36
CA PHE A 446 7.77 -16.31 17.64
C PHE A 446 6.71 -16.43 16.54
N ARG A 447 6.42 -17.63 16.03
CA ARG A 447 5.35 -17.88 15.04
C ARG A 447 4.00 -18.20 15.66
N HIS A 448 3.94 -18.76 16.86
CA HIS A 448 2.69 -19.13 17.54
C HIS A 448 1.80 -17.94 17.92
N SER A 449 2.30 -16.69 17.82
CA SER A 449 1.42 -15.53 17.89
C SER A 449 0.61 -15.30 16.62
N VAL A 450 0.79 -16.06 15.53
CA VAL A 450 0.08 -15.87 14.23
C VAL A 450 -0.75 -17.10 13.81
N THR A 451 -0.57 -18.28 14.42
CA THR A 451 -1.05 -19.56 13.84
C THR A 451 -1.77 -20.51 14.80
N ASP A 452 -2.30 -20.05 15.93
CA ASP A 452 -2.94 -20.96 16.88
C ASP A 452 -4.40 -21.31 16.50
N LYS A 453 -4.56 -22.24 15.56
CA LYS A 453 -5.71 -23.17 15.48
C LYS A 453 -5.29 -24.51 14.89
N SER A 454 -4.65 -25.35 15.71
CA SER A 454 -4.82 -26.80 15.57
C SER A 454 -4.65 -27.50 16.91
N GLY A 455 -5.78 -27.94 17.48
CA GLY A 455 -5.77 -29.01 18.48
C GLY A 455 -6.05 -28.60 19.93
N SER A 456 -7.32 -28.50 20.28
CA SER A 456 -7.78 -28.98 21.59
C SER A 456 -9.10 -29.73 21.41
N GLN A 457 -8.96 -31.00 21.01
CA GLN A 457 -9.92 -32.01 21.46
C GLN A 457 -9.63 -32.27 22.95
N ASN A 458 -10.63 -32.01 23.78
CA ASN A 458 -11.05 -32.91 24.85
C ASN A 458 -12.55 -32.71 25.07
#